data_AF-A0A658NMT8-F1
#
_entry.id   AF-A0A658NMT8-F1
#
_cell.length_a   1.000
_cell.length_b   1.000
_cell.length_c   1.000
_cell.angle_alpha   90.00
_cell.angle_beta   90.00
_cell.angle_gamma   90.00
#
_symmetry.space_group_name_H-M   'P 1'
#
loop_
_entity.id
_entity.type
_entity.pdbx_description
1 polymer ?
#
loop_
_entity_poly.entity_id
_entity_poly.type
_entity_poly.pdbx_seq_one_letter_code
_entity_poly.pdbx_strand_id
1 'polypeptide(L)'
;DRSAGRSAVERLSASKWALLANHGVFVVARAIRQAHLRALTLEWRCKLAGRIEALGGGMPVAPETAAAIGARTDGSGFPFLWEAI
;
A
#
# COMPACT_ATOMS: atom_id res chain seq x y z
N ASP A 1 -0.06 17.85 20.20
CA ASP A 1 1.30 17.80 19.66
C ASP A 1 1.23 17.47 18.16
N ARG A 2 1.99 18.16 17.30
CA ARG A 2 2.01 18.00 15.82
C ARG A 2 3.27 17.27 15.32
N SER A 3 4.22 16.95 16.20
CA SER A 3 5.53 16.36 15.88
C SER A 3 5.40 15.00 15.16
N ALA A 4 4.51 14.13 15.66
CA ALA A 4 4.27 12.79 15.09
C ALA A 4 3.71 12.86 13.67
N GLY A 5 2.76 13.77 13.42
CA GLY A 5 2.20 13.98 12.08
C GLY A 5 3.25 14.48 11.09
N ARG A 6 4.14 15.39 11.51
CA ARG A 6 5.26 15.86 10.68
C ARG A 6 6.24 14.74 10.36
N SER A 7 6.66 13.96 11.35
CA SER A 7 7.54 12.80 11.16
C SER A 7 6.93 11.76 10.21
N ALA A 8 5.63 11.51 10.30
CA ALA A 8 4.94 10.59 9.39
C ALA A 8 4.96 11.09 7.93
N VAL A 9 4.73 12.38 7.71
CA VAL A 9 4.79 13.00 6.37
C VAL A 9 6.22 13.00 5.81
N GLU A 10 7.22 13.34 6.63
CA GLU A 10 8.63 13.34 6.23
C GLU A 10 9.11 11.94 5.83
N ARG A 11 8.75 10.92 6.62
CA ARG A 11 9.11 9.51 6.33
C ARG A 11 8.33 8.94 5.15
N LEU A 12 7.11 9.40 4.92
CA LEU A 12 6.32 9.00 3.75
C LEU A 12 7.03 9.43 2.45
N SER A 13 7.58 10.65 2.42
CA SER A 13 8.26 11.20 1.24
C SER A 13 7.40 11.08 -0.03
N ALA A 14 7.96 10.57 -1.13
CA ALA A 14 7.24 10.32 -2.40
C ALA A 14 6.40 9.02 -2.39
N SER A 15 6.36 8.29 -1.28
CA SER A 15 5.57 7.05 -1.18
C SER A 15 4.08 7.33 -1.03
N LYS A 16 3.24 6.35 -1.37
CA LYS A 16 1.78 6.48 -1.37
C LYS A 16 1.13 6.03 -0.07
N TRP A 17 1.88 5.29 0.73
CA TRP A 17 1.47 4.82 2.04
C TRP A 17 2.68 4.59 2.94
N ALA A 18 2.45 4.53 4.24
CA ALA A 18 3.42 4.13 5.25
C ALA A 18 2.76 3.20 6.28
N LEU A 19 3.52 2.22 6.77
CA LEU A 19 3.16 1.47 7.98
C LEU A 19 3.59 2.27 9.20
N LEU A 20 2.67 2.48 10.13
CA LEU A 20 2.89 3.12 11.41
C LEU A 20 3.08 2.02 12.46
N ALA A 21 4.32 1.88 12.93
CA ALA A 21 4.69 0.83 13.88
C ALA A 21 3.72 0.79 15.07
N ASN A 22 3.12 -0.38 15.31
CA ASN A 22 2.17 -0.65 16.40
C ASN A 22 0.91 0.24 16.39
N HIS A 23 0.55 0.83 15.24
CA HIS A 23 -0.62 1.71 15.15
C HIS A 23 -1.52 1.37 13.96
N GLY A 24 -1.00 1.41 12.74
CA GLY A 24 -1.84 1.22 11.55
C GLY A 24 -1.15 1.69 10.28
N VAL A 25 -1.92 2.30 9.38
CA VAL A 25 -1.40 2.75 8.08
C VAL A 25 -1.75 4.22 7.83
N PHE A 26 -0.87 4.93 7.13
CA PHE A 26 -1.15 6.25 6.58
C PHE A 26 -1.18 6.15 5.06
N VAL A 27 -2.27 6.58 4.42
CA VAL A 27 -2.49 6.45 2.96
C VAL A 27 -2.80 7.82 2.39
N VAL A 28 -2.10 8.20 1.32
CA VAL A 28 -2.40 9.40 0.53
C VAL A 28 -3.03 9.02 -0.79
N ALA A 29 -3.93 9.84 -1.34
CA ALA A 29 -4.59 9.60 -2.61
C ALA A 29 -5.18 10.90 -3.19
N ARG A 30 -5.49 10.91 -4.49
CA ARG A 30 -6.12 12.06 -5.17
C ARG A 30 -7.61 12.21 -4.87
N ALA A 31 -8.27 11.15 -4.42
CA ALA A 31 -9.70 11.09 -4.15
C ALA A 31 -10.03 9.94 -3.19
N ILE A 32 -11.20 10.02 -2.54
CA ILE A 32 -11.68 9.04 -1.54
C ILE A 32 -11.70 7.62 -2.12
N ARG A 33 -12.18 7.45 -3.36
CA ARG A 33 -12.21 6.14 -4.04
C ARG A 33 -10.81 5.51 -4.14
N GLN A 34 -9.81 6.29 -4.55
CA GLN A 34 -8.44 5.81 -4.65
C GLN A 34 -7.84 5.50 -3.27
N ALA A 35 -8.16 6.30 -2.25
CA ALA A 35 -7.74 6.03 -0.88
C ALA A 35 -8.27 4.68 -0.38
N HIS A 36 -9.57 4.42 -0.62
CA HIS A 36 -10.21 3.16 -0.24
C HIS A 36 -9.56 1.95 -0.92
N LEU A 37 -9.37 1.99 -2.24
CA LEU A 37 -8.76 0.88 -2.98
C LEU A 37 -7.30 0.65 -2.57
N ARG A 38 -6.53 1.72 -2.32
CA ARG A 38 -5.16 1.61 -1.78
C ARG A 38 -5.15 0.94 -0.41
N ALA A 39 -6.04 1.36 0.48
CA ALA A 39 -6.14 0.79 1.82
C ALA A 39 -6.51 -0.70 1.78
N LEU A 40 -7.52 -1.08 0.99
CA LEU A 40 -7.94 -2.48 0.82
C LEU A 40 -6.82 -3.34 0.24
N THR A 41 -6.15 -2.84 -0.81
CA THR A 41 -5.01 -3.55 -1.44
C THR A 41 -3.88 -3.75 -0.45
N LEU A 42 -3.53 -2.71 0.33
CA LEU A 42 -2.47 -2.78 1.34
C LEU A 42 -2.82 -3.79 2.44
N GLU A 43 -4.05 -3.74 2.94
CA GLU A 43 -4.56 -4.68 3.96
C GLU A 43 -4.47 -6.14 3.49
N TRP A 44 -4.94 -6.40 2.26
CA TRP A 44 -4.87 -7.75 1.68
C TRP A 44 -3.42 -8.23 1.54
N ARG A 45 -2.51 -7.36 1.07
CA ARG A 45 -1.08 -7.69 0.95
C ARG A 45 -0.44 -7.97 2.30
N CYS A 46 -0.74 -7.18 3.33
CA CYS A 46 -0.23 -7.39 4.69
C CYS A 46 -0.72 -8.72 5.28
N LYS A 47 -2.02 -9.04 5.12
CA LYS A 47 -2.59 -10.33 5.54
C LYS A 47 -1.92 -11.50 4.85
N LEU A 48 -1.73 -11.42 3.54
CA LEU A 48 -1.07 -12.46 2.77
C LEU A 48 0.41 -12.61 3.17
N ALA A 49 1.14 -11.50 3.29
CA ALA A 49 2.54 -11.51 3.70
C ALA A 49 2.70 -12.14 5.10
N GLY A 50 1.83 -11.79 6.06
CA GLY A 50 1.85 -12.39 7.39
C GLY A 50 1.57 -13.90 7.38
N ARG A 51 0.67 -14.37 6.52
CA ARG A 51 0.41 -15.81 6.33
C ARG A 51 1.60 -16.54 5.70
N ILE A 52 2.22 -15.94 4.69
CA ILE A 52 3.39 -16.51 4.02
C ILE A 52 4.58 -16.58 4.99
N GLU A 53 4.81 -15.53 5.77
CA GLU A 53 5.86 -15.51 6.78
C GLU A 53 5.66 -16.61 7.82
N ALA A 54 4.42 -16.80 8.30
CA ALA A 54 4.08 -17.87 9.22
C ALA A 54 4.30 -19.29 8.64
N LEU A 55 4.36 -19.43 7.32
CA LEU A 55 4.62 -20.70 6.62
C LEU A 55 6.10 -20.93 6.27
N GLY A 56 7.01 -20.05 6.72
CA GLY A 56 8.45 -20.17 6.46
C GLY A 56 8.99 -19.21 5.39
N GLY A 57 8.21 -18.19 5.02
CA GLY A 57 8.63 -17.12 4.11
C GLY A 57 8.22 -17.37 2.65
N GLY A 58 8.52 -16.39 1.79
CA GLY A 58 8.18 -16.44 0.37
C GLY A 58 9.16 -15.65 -0.49
N MET A 59 9.00 -15.77 -1.80
CA MET A 59 9.87 -15.09 -2.76
C MET A 59 9.26 -13.76 -3.21
N PRO A 60 10.00 -12.63 -3.10
CA PRO A 60 9.56 -11.37 -3.65
C PRO A 60 9.33 -11.46 -5.15
N VAL A 61 8.28 -10.80 -5.63
CA VAL A 61 8.09 -10.56 -7.06
C VAL A 61 9.23 -9.69 -7.58
N ALA A 62 9.68 -9.94 -8.82
CA ALA A 62 10.74 -9.17 -9.44
C ALA A 62 10.43 -7.65 -9.40
N PRO A 63 11.39 -6.79 -8.99
CA PRO A 63 11.13 -5.36 -8.75
C PRO A 63 10.52 -4.62 -9.95
N GLU A 64 10.97 -4.93 -11.16
CA GLU A 64 10.47 -4.37 -12.41
C GLU A 64 9.00 -4.72 -12.67
N THR A 65 8.60 -5.95 -12.32
CA THR A 65 7.20 -6.38 -12.42
C THR A 65 6.33 -5.64 -11.40
N ALA A 66 6.82 -5.52 -10.16
CA ALA A 66 6.12 -4.79 -9.11
C ALA A 66 5.94 -3.29 -9.46
N ALA A 67 7.00 -2.67 -10.01
CA ALA A 67 6.96 -1.28 -10.45
C ALA A 67 6.00 -1.07 -11.63
N ALA A 68 6.02 -1.95 -12.63
CA ALA A 68 5.14 -1.86 -13.79
C ALA A 68 3.65 -1.98 -13.42
N ILE A 69 3.31 -2.94 -12.55
CA ILE A 69 1.93 -3.11 -12.05
C ILE A 69 1.50 -1.90 -11.21
N GLY A 70 2.39 -1.41 -10.33
CA GLY A 70 2.13 -0.22 -9.52
C GLY A 70 1.85 1.02 -10.38
N ALA A 71 2.71 1.30 -11.35
CA ALA A 71 2.58 2.48 -12.22
C ALA A 71 1.26 2.51 -13.00
N ARG A 72 0.82 1.37 -13.55
CA ARG A 72 -0.49 1.24 -14.23
C ARG A 72 -1.65 1.58 -13.29
N THR A 73 -1.56 1.08 -12.05
CA THR A 73 -2.60 1.28 -11.03
C THR A 73 -2.71 2.75 -10.61
N ASP A 74 -1.58 3.45 -10.52
CA ASP A 74 -1.56 4.87 -10.13
C ASP A 74 -2.01 5.80 -11.24
N GLY A 75 -1.60 5.55 -12.47
CA GLY A 75 -2.03 6.35 -13.62
C GLY A 75 -3.54 6.29 -13.81
N SER A 76 -4.09 5.08 -13.71
CA SER A 76 -5.47 4.80 -14.10
C SER A 76 -6.45 4.67 -12.94
N GLY A 77 -6.01 4.83 -11.69
CA GLY A 77 -6.89 4.82 -10.52
C GLY A 77 -7.47 3.44 -10.17
N PHE A 78 -6.67 2.38 -10.31
CA PHE A 78 -7.10 0.98 -10.15
C PHE A 78 -8.18 0.55 -11.16
N PRO A 79 -7.97 0.69 -12.47
CA PRO A 79 -8.95 0.25 -13.45
C PRO A 79 -9.07 -1.28 -13.39
N PHE A 80 -10.29 -1.81 -13.48
CA PHE A 80 -10.61 -3.25 -13.56
C PHE A 80 -10.30 -4.11 -12.31
N LEU A 81 -10.06 -3.50 -11.14
CA LEU A 81 -9.96 -4.23 -9.86
C LEU A 81 -11.30 -4.33 -9.09
N TRP A 82 -12.38 -3.76 -9.64
CA TRP A 82 -13.72 -3.82 -9.06
C TRP A 82 -14.51 -5.06 -9.50
N GLU A 83 -14.35 -5.55 -10.73
CA GLU A 83 -15.09 -6.72 -11.24
C GLU A 83 -14.58 -8.07 -10.67
N ALA A 84 -13.55 -8.06 -9.83
CA ALA A 84 -12.92 -9.25 -9.25
C ALA A 84 -13.23 -9.48 -7.76
N ILE A 85 -14.20 -8.75 -7.18
CA ILE A 85 -14.68 -8.95 -5.80
C ILE A 85 -16.07 -9.59 -5.83
#